data_AF-A0A2N7WG25-F1
#
_entry.id   AF-A0A2N7WG25-F1
#
_cell.length_a   1.000
_cell.length_b   1.000
_cell.length_c   1.000
_cell.angle_alpha   90.00
_cell.angle_beta   90.00
_cell.angle_gamma   90.00
#
_symmetry.space_group_name_H-M   'P 1'
#
loop_
_entity.id
_entity.type
_entity.pdbx_description
1 polymer ?
#
loop_
_entity_poly.entity_id
_entity_poly.type
_entity_poly.pdbx_seq_one_letter_code
_entity_poly.pdbx_strand_id
1 'polypeptide(L)' 'MTTNEANGGGWPVNDIGGLAREVPEVDPRRYFDEQARLAYEEALVKWPVLARLMGLVGDEPHAAPPFPATSRQQTA' A
#
# COMPACT_ATOMS: atom_id res chain seq x y z
N MET A 1 19.07 -14.46 -16.46
CA MET A 1 19.48 -13.04 -16.30
C MET A 1 18.71 -12.48 -15.12
N THR A 2 19.28 -12.56 -13.92
CA THR A 2 18.73 -11.95 -12.71
C THR A 2 19.37 -10.58 -12.58
N THR A 3 18.62 -9.51 -12.84
CA THR A 3 19.10 -8.14 -12.69
C THR A 3 19.35 -7.85 -11.22
N ASN A 4 20.61 -7.58 -10.94
CA ASN A 4 21.21 -7.22 -9.68
C ASN A 4 20.82 -5.76 -9.35
N GLU A 5 19.78 -5.54 -8.55
CA GLU A 5 19.39 -4.21 -8.04
C GLU A 5 20.01 -3.93 -6.66
N ALA A 6 21.30 -4.18 -6.53
CA ALA A 6 22.09 -3.70 -5.40
C ALA A 6 23.14 -2.73 -5.93
N ASN A 7 22.96 -1.42 -5.69
CA ASN A 7 24.00 -0.59 -5.05
C ASN A 7 23.61 0.90 -4.95
N GLY A 8 23.59 1.39 -3.72
CA GLY A 8 23.43 2.80 -3.36
C GLY A 8 22.67 2.97 -2.05
N GLY A 9 23.22 2.51 -0.92
CA GLY A 9 22.55 2.66 0.39
C GLY A 9 21.46 1.64 0.72
N GLY A 10 21.26 0.60 -0.10
CA GLY A 10 20.75 -0.71 0.33
C GLY A 10 19.29 -0.81 0.81
N TRP A 11 18.46 0.21 0.64
CA TRP A 11 17.05 0.14 1.00
C TRP A 11 16.22 -0.41 -0.16
N PRO A 12 15.42 -1.48 0.04
CA PRO A 12 14.35 -1.83 -0.89
C PRO A 12 13.45 -0.62 -1.15
N VAL A 13 12.91 -0.51 -2.37
CA VAL A 13 11.88 0.49 -2.67
C VAL A 13 10.71 0.24 -1.72
N ASN A 14 10.29 1.29 -0.99
CA ASN A 14 9.29 1.25 0.09
C ASN A 14 9.66 0.50 1.39
N ASP A 15 10.94 0.48 1.80
CA ASP A 15 11.31 -0.01 3.14
C ASP A 15 11.06 1.04 4.25
N ILE A 16 9.78 1.25 4.58
CA ILE A 16 9.38 2.07 5.73
C ILE A 16 9.91 1.51 7.05
N GLY A 17 10.12 0.20 7.10
CA GLY A 17 10.54 -0.54 8.28
C GLY A 17 11.92 -0.13 8.76
N GLY A 18 12.82 0.22 7.85
CA GLY A 18 14.06 0.83 8.29
C GLY A 18 14.26 2.29 7.95
N LEU A 19 13.37 2.95 7.21
CA LEU A 19 13.20 4.40 7.40
C LEU A 19 12.94 4.70 8.90
N ALA A 20 12.11 3.92 9.57
CA ALA A 20 11.87 4.06 11.01
C ALA A 20 13.06 3.74 11.91
N ARG A 21 14.08 3.03 11.41
CA ARG A 21 15.34 2.81 12.15
C ARG A 21 16.22 4.06 12.16
N GLU A 22 16.15 4.85 11.08
CA GLU A 22 16.88 6.10 10.94
C GLU A 22 16.09 7.31 11.46
N VAL A 23 14.75 7.24 11.44
CA VAL A 23 13.85 8.32 11.82
C VAL A 23 12.88 7.84 12.92
N PRO A 24 13.19 8.08 14.21
CA PRO A 24 12.40 7.58 15.34
C PRO A 24 10.95 8.10 15.41
N GLU A 25 10.66 9.21 14.73
CA GLU A 25 9.32 9.81 14.65
C GLU A 25 8.39 9.06 13.68
N VAL A 26 8.96 8.26 12.78
CA VAL A 26 8.19 7.42 11.86
C VAL A 26 7.79 6.14 12.59
N ASP A 27 6.49 5.94 12.76
CA ASP A 27 5.91 4.68 13.22
C ASP A 27 5.43 3.86 12.02
N PRO A 28 6.13 2.77 11.64
CA PRO A 28 5.72 1.90 10.53
C PRO A 28 4.32 1.31 10.69
N ARG A 29 3.86 1.12 11.94
CA ARG A 29 2.55 0.53 12.22
C ARG A 29 1.40 1.50 11.96
N ARG A 30 1.71 2.80 11.89
CA ARG A 30 0.77 3.89 11.59
C ARG A 30 1.04 4.54 10.24
N TYR A 31 2.06 4.07 9.53
CA TYR A 31 2.37 4.54 8.20
C TYR A 31 1.27 4.12 7.22
N PHE A 32 0.85 5.06 6.41
CA PHE A 32 -0.16 4.86 5.39
C PHE A 32 0.33 5.52 4.09
N ASP A 33 0.38 4.72 3.03
CA ASP A 33 0.81 5.17 1.71
C ASP A 33 -0.43 5.41 0.82
N GLU A 34 -0.79 6.68 0.67
CA GLU A 34 -1.91 7.09 -0.17
C GLU A 34 -1.66 6.79 -1.66
N GLN A 35 -0.40 6.84 -2.13
CA GLN A 35 -0.08 6.51 -3.52
C GLN A 35 -0.28 5.01 -3.78
N ALA A 36 0.12 4.16 -2.83
CA ALA A 36 -0.16 2.73 -2.92
C ALA A 36 -1.66 2.44 -2.94
N ARG A 37 -2.46 3.14 -2.12
CA ARG A 37 -3.94 3.03 -2.15
C ARG A 37 -4.50 3.40 -3.52
N LEU A 38 -4.11 4.56 -4.06
CA LEU A 38 -4.61 5.03 -5.36
C LEU A 38 -4.20 4.10 -6.51
N ALA A 39 -2.96 3.63 -6.52
CA ALA A 39 -2.48 2.67 -7.52
C ALA A 39 -3.24 1.33 -7.44
N TYR A 40 -3.58 0.88 -6.23
CA TYR A 40 -4.43 -0.29 -6.02
C TYR A 40 -5.84 -0.07 -6.60
N GLU A 41 -6.48 1.06 -6.28
CA GLU A 41 -7.82 1.41 -6.79
C GLU A 41 -7.83 1.51 -8.32
N GLU A 42 -6.82 2.14 -8.92
CA GLU A 42 -6.67 2.22 -10.38
C GLU A 42 -6.48 0.82 -11.01
N ALA A 43 -5.69 -0.04 -10.38
CA ALA A 43 -5.48 -1.41 -10.85
C ALA A 43 -6.78 -2.23 -10.84
N LEU A 44 -7.64 -2.05 -9.83
CA LEU A 44 -8.95 -2.71 -9.79
C LEU A 44 -9.84 -2.30 -10.97
N VAL A 45 -9.81 -1.02 -11.36
CA VAL A 45 -10.56 -0.50 -12.51
C VAL A 45 -9.98 -1.00 -13.83
N LYS A 46 -8.64 -1.01 -13.95
CA LYS A 46 -7.94 -1.40 -15.18
C LYS A 46 -8.03 -2.91 -15.47
N TRP A 47 -8.07 -3.75 -14.43
CA TRP A 47 -7.99 -5.21 -14.55
C TRP A 47 -9.17 -5.92 -13.85
N PRO A 48 -10.42 -5.67 -14.24
CA PRO A 48 -11.59 -6.09 -13.49
C PRO A 48 -11.75 -7.62 -13.41
N VAL A 49 -11.36 -8.35 -14.46
CA VAL A 49 -11.41 -9.83 -14.46
C VAL A 49 -10.39 -10.41 -13.48
N LEU A 50 -9.15 -9.90 -13.50
CA LEU A 50 -8.09 -10.33 -12.60
C LEU A 50 -8.46 -10.04 -11.14
N ALA A 51 -9.03 -8.86 -10.89
CA ALA A 51 -9.44 -8.45 -9.56
C ALA A 51 -10.52 -9.39 -8.97
N ARG A 52 -11.48 -9.85 -9.79
CA ARG A 52 -12.49 -10.85 -9.39
C ARG A 52 -11.87 -12.22 -9.13
N LEU A 53 -10.95 -12.67 -9.99
CA LEU A 53 -10.25 -13.95 -9.79
C LEU A 53 -9.42 -13.95 -8.50
N MET A 54 -8.84 -12.81 -8.15
CA MET A 54 -8.10 -12.60 -6.91
C MET A 54 -9.00 -12.36 -5.69
N GLY A 55 -10.32 -12.33 -5.85
CA GLY A 55 -11.26 -12.04 -4.76
C GLY A 55 -11.15 -10.62 -4.19
N LEU A 56 -10.51 -9.70 -4.90
CA LEU A 56 -10.30 -8.30 -4.49
C LEU A 56 -11.56 -7.44 -4.65
N VAL A 57 -12.52 -7.94 -5.42
CA VAL A 57 -13.80 -7.30 -5.68
C VAL A 57 -14.86 -8.38 -5.54
N GLY A 58 -15.61 -8.36 -4.43
CA GLY A 58 -16.65 -9.32 -4.09
C GLY A 58 -18.03 -8.67 -3.97
N ASP A 59 -19.07 -9.45 -4.28
CA ASP A 59 -20.50 -9.12 -4.08
C ASP A 59 -20.95 -9.34 -2.60
N GLU A 60 -20.10 -9.97 -1.79
CA GLU A 60 -20.26 -10.16 -0.35
C GLU A 60 -19.37 -9.16 0.42
N PRO A 61 -19.75 -8.74 1.64
CA PRO A 61 -18.95 -7.86 2.49
C PRO A 61 -17.74 -8.63 3.05
N HIS A 62 -16.79 -8.96 2.19
CA HIS A 62 -15.51 -9.48 2.62
C HIS A 62 -14.80 -8.39 3.41
N ALA A 63 -14.45 -8.75 4.64
CA ALA A 63 -13.45 -8.18 5.54
C ALA A 63 -12.90 -6.81 5.15
N ALA A 64 -13.01 -5.87 6.09
CA ALA A 64 -12.51 -4.49 6.07
C ALA A 64 -11.42 -4.22 5.01
N PRO A 65 -11.55 -3.11 4.24
CA PRO A 65 -10.62 -2.80 3.16
C PRO A 65 -9.16 -2.97 3.61
N PRO A 66 -8.26 -3.45 2.72
CA PRO A 66 -6.85 -3.68 3.05
C PRO A 66 -6.13 -2.38 3.50
N PHE A 67 -6.79 -1.24 3.29
CA PHE A 67 -6.40 0.06 3.75
C PHE A 67 -7.42 0.59 4.76
N PRO A 68 -6.98 1.24 5.85
CA PRO A 68 -7.90 1.87 6.79
C PRO A 68 -8.79 2.88 6.04
N ALA A 69 -10.09 2.86 6.34
CA ALA A 69 -10.99 3.87 5.81
C ALA A 69 -10.52 5.25 6.32
N THR A 70 -10.03 6.09 5.42
CA THR A 70 -9.66 7.47 5.74
C THR A 70 -10.86 8.18 6.33
N SER A 71 -10.89 8.36 7.66
CA SER A 71 -11.80 9.30 8.31
C SER A 71 -11.47 10.69 7.77
N ARG A 72 -12.30 11.17 6.85
CA ARG A 72 -12.33 12.54 6.40
C ARG A 72 -12.68 13.41 7.60
N GLN A 73 -11.70 13.77 8.41
CA GLN A 73 -11.88 14.80 9.44
C GLN A 73 -12.09 16.12 8.72
N GLN A 74 -13.36 16.43 8.45
CA GLN A 74 -13.84 17.80 8.31
C GLN A 74 -13.60 18.50 9.63
N THR A 75 -12.58 19.36 9.68
CA THR A 75 -12.53 20.44 10.66
C THR A 75 -13.37 21.59 10.11
N ALA A 76 -14.32 22.02 10.94
CA ALA A 76 -15.24 23.13 10.72
C ALA A 76 -14.54 24.49 10.56
#